data_AF-A0A537LLG0-F1
#
_entry.id   AF-A0A537LLG0-F1
#
_cell.length_a   1.000
_cell.length_b   1.000
_cell.length_c   1.000
_cell.angle_alpha   90.00
_cell.angle_beta   90.00
_cell.angle_gamma   90.00
#
_symmetry.space_group_name_H-M   'P 1'
#
loop_
_entity.id
_entity.type
_entity.pdbx_description
1 polymer ?
#
loop_
_entity_poly.entity_id
_entity_poly.type
_entity_poly.pdbx_seq_one_letter_code
_entity_poly.pdbx_strand_id
1 'polypeptide(L)'
;MPAGPLAEKVGDTTYFCVADAQGNLVSYITSLSASFGCGEIVGGTGILLNNRAGRGFVLDERHPNCIGPGKRTMHTLMPFMALRDGVPYLAWGTPGGDGQPQWNTQVFTNIVDGGLAVQEAIERPRWFSFPGTDPATLSAAAELRMEAGFPVETAAALSARGHAIREMGEMESGGGSQAILIEDGVLYGGSDSRVDGCAIGY
;
A
#
# COMPACT_ATOMS: atom_id res chain seq x y z
N MET A 1 28.01 20.13 -7.92
CA MET A 1 26.78 20.69 -7.32
C MET A 1 26.09 19.53 -6.63
N PRO A 2 25.86 19.54 -5.32
CA PRO A 2 24.96 18.54 -4.75
C PRO A 2 23.61 18.68 -5.46
N ALA A 3 23.02 17.56 -5.87
CA ALA A 3 21.68 17.57 -6.42
C ALA A 3 20.77 18.27 -5.39
N GLY A 4 20.03 19.28 -5.84
CA GLY A 4 19.02 19.92 -4.99
C GLY A 4 18.01 18.88 -4.49
N PRO A 5 17.26 19.16 -3.42
CA PRO A 5 16.27 18.23 -2.89
C PRO A 5 15.31 17.81 -4.00
N LEU A 6 15.27 16.51 -4.30
CA LEU A 6 14.24 15.94 -5.17
C LEU A 6 12.89 16.17 -4.49
N ALA A 7 11.94 16.77 -5.21
CA ALA A 7 10.58 16.91 -4.72
C ALA A 7 10.05 15.51 -4.36
N GLU A 8 9.76 15.29 -3.07
CA GLU A 8 9.35 14.00 -2.54
C GLU A 8 7.93 13.70 -3.04
N LYS A 9 7.82 12.90 -4.11
CA LYS A 9 6.59 12.13 -4.35
C LYS A 9 6.59 10.96 -3.37
N VAL A 10 5.44 10.69 -2.76
CA VAL A 10 5.32 9.65 -1.74
C VAL A 10 5.47 8.26 -2.39
N GLY A 11 6.63 7.63 -2.16
CA GLY A 11 6.86 6.18 -2.12
C GLY A 11 6.91 5.41 -3.45
N ASP A 12 8.12 5.08 -3.93
CA ASP A 12 8.32 4.04 -4.95
C ASP A 12 8.41 2.68 -4.26
N THR A 13 7.24 2.14 -3.99
CA THR A 13 7.06 0.73 -3.66
C THR A 13 6.50 0.04 -4.89
N THR A 14 6.96 -1.17 -5.17
CA THR A 14 6.39 -2.01 -6.22
C THR A 14 5.83 -3.26 -5.57
N TYR A 15 4.57 -3.54 -5.88
CA TYR A 15 3.92 -4.80 -5.54
C TYR A 15 3.64 -5.58 -6.84
N PHE A 16 3.79 -6.90 -6.78
CA PHE A 16 3.27 -7.80 -7.79
C PHE A 16 2.89 -9.15 -7.16
N CYS A 17 2.02 -9.88 -7.84
CA CYS A 17 1.73 -11.26 -7.53
C CYS A 17 1.73 -12.12 -8.78
N VAL A 18 2.07 -13.40 -8.60
CA VAL A 18 2.16 -14.39 -9.68
C VAL A 18 1.52 -15.67 -9.19
N ALA A 19 0.77 -16.32 -10.08
CA ALA A 19 0.28 -17.68 -9.90
C ALA A 19 0.75 -18.53 -11.09
N ASP A 20 0.97 -19.82 -10.86
CA ASP A 20 1.33 -20.77 -11.92
C ASP A 20 0.42 -22.01 -11.95
N ALA A 21 0.59 -22.81 -13.01
CA ALA A 21 -0.18 -24.03 -13.23
C ALA A 21 0.11 -25.16 -12.22
N GLN A 22 1.17 -25.04 -11.40
CA GLN A 22 1.49 -25.98 -10.33
C GLN A 22 0.82 -25.61 -9.00
N GLY A 23 0.05 -24.51 -8.98
CA GLY A 23 -0.61 -24.00 -7.79
C GLY A 23 0.29 -23.16 -6.89
N ASN A 24 1.47 -22.74 -7.37
CA ASN A 24 2.28 -21.77 -6.63
C ASN A 24 1.59 -20.40 -6.70
N LEU A 25 1.57 -19.70 -5.57
CA LEU A 25 1.06 -18.33 -5.46
C LEU A 25 2.09 -17.47 -4.74
N VAL A 26 2.51 -16.38 -5.36
CA VAL A 26 3.50 -15.44 -4.81
C VAL A 26 2.84 -14.08 -4.63
N SER A 27 2.99 -13.53 -3.42
CA SER A 27 2.69 -12.13 -3.11
C SER A 27 4.01 -11.45 -2.75
N TYR A 28 4.46 -10.48 -3.56
CA TYR A 28 5.78 -9.90 -3.42
C TYR A 28 5.74 -8.38 -3.44
N ILE A 29 6.44 -7.76 -2.49
CA ILE A 29 6.55 -6.31 -2.40
C ILE A 29 7.99 -5.89 -2.13
N THR A 30 8.44 -4.82 -2.78
CA THR A 30 9.79 -4.29 -2.62
C THR A 30 9.80 -2.77 -2.71
N SER A 31 10.76 -2.12 -2.04
CA SER A 31 10.85 -0.66 -2.02
C SER A 31 12.19 -0.16 -1.51
N LEU A 32 12.58 1.03 -1.99
CA LEU A 32 13.66 1.83 -1.43
C LEU A 32 13.23 2.73 -0.25
N SER A 33 12.00 2.57 0.25
CA SER A 33 11.29 3.48 1.17
C SER A 33 10.77 4.74 0.46
N ALA A 34 11.53 5.83 0.43
CA ALA A 34 11.18 6.96 -0.43
C ALA A 34 11.50 6.64 -1.90
N SER A 35 10.94 7.41 -2.85
CA SER A 35 11.05 7.13 -4.29
C SER A 35 12.47 6.80 -4.76
N PHE A 36 13.43 7.68 -4.46
CA PHE A 36 14.84 7.46 -4.80
C PHE A 36 15.69 6.99 -3.61
N GLY A 37 15.07 6.37 -2.60
CA GLY A 37 15.75 5.95 -1.39
C GLY A 37 16.48 7.10 -0.70
N CYS A 38 17.79 6.96 -0.47
CA CYS A 38 18.62 8.03 0.07
C CYS A 38 19.28 8.92 -1.00
N GLY A 39 19.04 8.66 -2.29
CA GLY A 39 19.65 9.39 -3.39
C GLY A 39 21.09 8.97 -3.72
N GLU A 40 21.66 8.00 -2.99
CA GLU A 40 23.04 7.55 -3.16
C GLU A 40 23.13 6.32 -4.07
N ILE A 41 23.93 6.43 -5.13
CA ILE A 41 24.22 5.33 -6.05
C ILE A 41 25.61 4.78 -5.74
N VAL A 42 25.72 3.46 -5.56
CA VAL A 42 27.01 2.80 -5.37
C VAL A 42 27.85 2.98 -6.64
N GLY A 43 29.03 3.59 -6.49
CA GLY A 43 29.85 4.09 -7.60
C GLY A 43 30.04 3.08 -8.74
N GLY A 44 29.66 3.48 -9.96
CA GLY A 44 29.82 2.69 -11.18
C GLY A 44 28.86 1.49 -11.33
N THR A 45 27.97 1.23 -10.37
CA THR A 45 27.09 0.04 -10.39
C THR A 45 25.66 0.30 -10.84
N GLY A 46 25.18 1.55 -10.72
CA GLY A 46 23.77 1.87 -10.89
C GLY A 46 22.85 1.41 -9.75
N ILE A 47 23.39 0.85 -8.66
CA ILE A 47 22.61 0.40 -7.50
C ILE A 47 22.28 1.60 -6.62
N LEU A 48 21.01 1.97 -6.57
CA LEU A 48 20.48 3.02 -5.69
C LEU A 48 20.19 2.46 -4.29
N LEU A 49 20.68 3.14 -3.25
CA LEU A 49 20.51 2.73 -1.85
C LEU A 49 19.18 3.22 -1.27
N ASN A 50 18.57 2.39 -0.42
CA ASN A 50 17.32 2.73 0.27
C ASN A 50 17.55 3.71 1.44
N ASN A 51 16.50 4.40 1.88
CA ASN A 51 16.52 5.23 3.09
C ASN A 51 15.69 4.66 4.26
N ARG A 52 15.44 3.33 4.27
CA ARG A 52 14.51 2.70 5.21
C ARG A 52 14.87 2.94 6.67
N ALA A 53 16.15 2.86 7.02
CA ALA A 53 16.60 3.09 8.40
C ALA A 53 16.32 4.53 8.85
N GLY A 54 16.54 5.52 7.98
CA GLY A 54 16.32 6.93 8.29
C GLY A 54 14.86 7.33 8.44
N ARG A 55 13.94 6.63 7.78
CA ARG A 55 12.49 6.87 7.86
C ARG A 55 11.75 5.97 8.84
N GLY A 56 12.29 4.79 9.13
CA GLY A 56 11.60 3.79 9.92
C GLY A 56 11.89 3.87 11.41
N PHE A 57 13.14 4.13 11.82
CA PHE A 57 13.50 4.08 13.23
C PHE A 57 13.03 5.31 14.02
N VAL A 58 12.85 5.10 15.32
CA VAL A 58 12.59 6.16 16.30
C VAL A 58 13.88 6.40 17.12
N LEU A 59 14.06 7.60 17.66
CA LEU A 59 15.23 7.96 18.49
C LEU A 59 14.95 7.99 20.00
N ASP A 60 13.67 7.91 20.43
CA ASP A 60 13.33 7.70 21.84
C ASP A 60 13.75 6.29 22.26
N GLU A 61 14.69 6.21 23.20
CA GLU A 61 15.26 4.97 23.74
C GLU A 61 14.22 4.03 24.36
N ARG A 62 13.07 4.55 24.79
CA ARG A 62 11.97 3.76 25.36
C ARG A 62 11.04 3.20 24.29
N HIS A 63 11.16 3.66 23.04
CA HIS A 63 10.29 3.21 21.97
C HIS A 63 10.72 1.81 21.47
N PRO A 64 9.79 0.85 21.27
CA PRO A 64 10.14 -0.50 20.81
C PRO A 64 10.84 -0.50 19.45
N ASN A 65 10.62 0.53 18.64
CA ASN A 65 11.29 0.76 17.36
C ASN A 65 12.48 1.75 17.45
N CYS A 66 13.12 1.89 18.62
CA CYS A 66 14.37 2.65 18.73
C CYS A 66 15.47 2.05 17.83
N ILE A 67 16.30 2.91 17.21
CA ILE A 67 17.46 2.49 16.40
C ILE A 67 18.44 1.64 17.22
N GLY A 68 19.06 0.63 16.57
CA GLY A 68 20.09 -0.21 17.19
C GLY A 68 20.88 -1.02 16.16
N PRO A 69 22.12 -1.44 16.48
CA PRO A 69 22.99 -2.16 15.56
C PRO A 69 22.39 -3.51 15.18
N GLY A 70 22.37 -3.84 13.88
CA GLY A 70 21.81 -5.09 13.34
C GLY A 70 20.28 -5.23 13.47
N LYS A 71 19.59 -4.23 14.05
CA LYS A 71 18.13 -4.23 14.16
C LYS A 71 17.50 -3.90 12.81
N ARG A 72 16.36 -4.53 12.52
CA ARG A 72 15.48 -4.13 11.42
C ARG A 72 14.42 -3.19 11.98
N THR A 73 14.22 -2.06 11.32
CA THR A 73 13.14 -1.12 11.69
C THR A 73 11.77 -1.72 11.43
N MET A 74 10.73 -1.18 12.09
CA MET A 74 9.36 -1.25 11.59
C MET A 74 9.35 -0.97 10.09
N HIS A 75 8.59 -1.79 9.36
CA HIS A 75 8.50 -1.75 7.92
C HIS A 75 7.06 -1.55 7.49
N THR A 76 6.84 -0.66 6.52
CA THR A 76 5.53 -0.46 5.92
C THR A 76 5.16 -1.52 4.90
N LEU A 77 6.11 -2.38 4.48
CA LEU A 77 5.90 -3.30 3.35
C LEU A 77 5.13 -4.52 3.82
N MET A 78 3.96 -4.73 3.23
CA MET A 78 3.09 -5.83 3.62
C MET A 78 2.49 -6.49 2.37
N PRO A 79 3.03 -7.64 1.94
CA PRO A 79 2.38 -8.51 0.97
C PRO A 79 1.30 -9.34 1.67
N PHE A 80 0.10 -9.44 1.09
CA PHE A 80 -1.02 -10.16 1.68
C PHE A 80 -1.32 -11.44 0.90
N MET A 81 -1.61 -12.50 1.66
CA MET A 81 -2.15 -13.75 1.15
C MET A 81 -3.23 -14.27 2.11
N ALA A 82 -4.37 -14.66 1.56
CA ALA A 82 -5.45 -15.30 2.29
C ALA A 82 -5.58 -16.74 1.83
N LEU A 83 -5.88 -17.60 2.79
CA LEU A 83 -6.16 -19.01 2.57
C LEU A 83 -7.65 -19.26 2.85
N ARG A 84 -8.27 -20.11 2.05
CA ARG A 84 -9.60 -20.66 2.29
C ARG A 84 -9.43 -22.15 2.54
N ASP A 85 -9.84 -22.60 3.73
CA ASP A 85 -9.68 -24.00 4.17
C ASP A 85 -8.23 -24.53 4.05
N GLY A 86 -7.26 -23.67 4.34
CA GLY A 86 -5.83 -24.01 4.27
C GLY A 86 -5.23 -24.01 2.85
N VAL A 87 -6.00 -23.64 1.83
CA VAL A 87 -5.56 -23.56 0.43
C VAL A 87 -5.42 -22.08 0.02
N PRO A 88 -4.35 -21.67 -0.71
CA PRO A 88 -4.22 -20.31 -1.22
C PRO A 88 -5.45 -19.88 -2.02
N TYR A 89 -6.04 -18.75 -1.63
CA TYR A 89 -7.30 -18.24 -2.18
C TYR A 89 -7.12 -16.88 -2.87
N LEU A 90 -6.35 -15.99 -2.26
CA LEU A 90 -6.15 -14.63 -2.77
C LEU A 90 -4.73 -14.18 -2.41
N ALA A 91 -3.98 -13.67 -3.39
CA ALA A 91 -2.78 -12.88 -3.16
C ALA A 91 -3.03 -11.47 -3.64
N TRP A 92 -2.74 -10.48 -2.80
CA TRP A 92 -2.92 -9.08 -3.14
C TRP A 92 -1.98 -8.19 -2.34
N GLY A 93 -1.86 -6.96 -2.80
CA GLY A 93 -1.01 -5.98 -2.17
C GLY A 93 -1.01 -4.70 -2.98
N THR A 94 -0.48 -3.65 -2.39
CA THR A 94 -0.49 -2.31 -2.95
C THR A 94 0.72 -1.56 -2.41
N PRO A 95 1.33 -0.63 -3.16
CA PRO A 95 2.28 0.32 -2.61
C PRO A 95 1.61 1.40 -1.75
N GLY A 96 2.39 2.33 -1.19
CA GLY A 96 1.86 3.55 -0.56
C GLY A 96 1.97 3.64 0.96
N GLY A 97 3.07 3.16 1.54
CA GLY A 97 3.43 3.46 2.94
C GLY A 97 2.37 2.99 3.94
N ASP A 98 1.91 3.90 4.80
CA ASP A 98 0.88 3.64 5.82
C ASP A 98 -0.54 3.47 5.26
N GLY A 99 -0.74 3.72 3.96
CA GLY A 99 -1.99 3.39 3.27
C GLY A 99 -2.16 1.89 3.00
N GLN A 100 -1.04 1.15 2.87
CA GLN A 100 -1.03 -0.28 2.56
C GLN A 100 -1.94 -1.14 3.44
N PRO A 101 -1.86 -1.10 4.79
CA PRO A 101 -2.74 -1.94 5.62
C PRO A 101 -4.22 -1.55 5.44
N GLN A 102 -4.50 -0.28 5.23
CA GLN A 102 -5.86 0.25 5.15
C GLN A 102 -6.52 -0.13 3.82
N TRP A 103 -5.83 0.07 2.69
CA TRP A 103 -6.35 -0.26 1.37
C TRP A 103 -6.37 -1.77 1.12
N ASN A 104 -5.37 -2.52 1.60
CA ASN A 104 -5.41 -3.99 1.50
C ASN A 104 -6.57 -4.58 2.30
N THR A 105 -6.89 -4.00 3.47
CA THR A 105 -8.09 -4.41 4.23
C THR A 105 -9.36 -4.15 3.44
N GLN A 106 -9.50 -2.95 2.84
CA GLN A 106 -10.66 -2.61 2.02
C GLN A 106 -10.83 -3.55 0.81
N VAL A 107 -9.75 -3.85 0.08
CA VAL A 107 -9.80 -4.80 -1.06
C VAL A 107 -10.23 -6.19 -0.57
N PHE A 108 -9.68 -6.65 0.55
CA PHE A 108 -10.04 -7.96 1.10
C PHE A 108 -11.51 -8.03 1.51
N THR A 109 -12.01 -7.04 2.24
CA THR A 109 -13.43 -6.99 2.66
C THR A 109 -14.36 -6.85 1.46
N ASN A 110 -13.97 -6.10 0.43
CA ASN A 110 -14.74 -5.98 -0.81
C ASN A 110 -14.92 -7.34 -1.50
N ILE A 111 -13.88 -8.19 -1.51
CA ILE A 111 -13.95 -9.53 -2.10
C ILE A 111 -14.70 -10.50 -1.18
N VAL A 112 -14.28 -10.60 0.08
CA VAL A 112 -14.75 -11.66 1.00
C VAL A 112 -16.13 -11.36 1.57
N ASP A 113 -16.36 -10.13 2.05
CA ASP A 113 -17.65 -9.74 2.63
C ASP A 113 -18.61 -9.19 1.56
N GLY A 114 -18.06 -8.45 0.60
CA GLY A 114 -18.83 -7.81 -0.47
C GLY A 114 -19.12 -8.72 -1.67
N GLY A 115 -18.43 -9.85 -1.82
CA GLY A 115 -18.58 -10.76 -2.96
C GLY A 115 -18.21 -10.13 -4.30
N LEU A 116 -17.41 -9.05 -4.31
CA LEU A 116 -17.07 -8.33 -5.53
C LEU A 116 -16.01 -9.07 -6.35
N ALA A 117 -16.10 -8.95 -7.67
CA ALA A 117 -15.05 -9.42 -8.57
C ALA A 117 -13.73 -8.66 -8.30
N VAL A 118 -12.59 -9.28 -8.59
CA VAL A 118 -11.25 -8.76 -8.23
C VAL A 118 -11.02 -7.33 -8.72
N GLN A 119 -11.29 -7.05 -10.00
CA GLN A 119 -11.09 -5.71 -10.56
C GLN A 119 -12.04 -4.68 -9.90
N GLU A 120 -13.32 -5.03 -9.72
CA GLU A 120 -14.29 -4.17 -9.07
C GLU A 120 -13.89 -3.84 -7.62
N ALA A 121 -13.42 -4.85 -6.87
CA ALA A 121 -12.96 -4.68 -5.50
C ALA A 121 -11.76 -3.72 -5.37
N ILE A 122 -10.86 -3.73 -6.36
CA ILE A 122 -9.70 -2.83 -6.44
C ILE A 122 -10.12 -1.39 -6.76
N GLU A 123 -11.09 -1.23 -7.67
CA GLU A 123 -11.54 0.06 -8.19
C GLU A 123 -12.54 0.78 -7.29
N ARG A 124 -13.10 0.09 -6.29
CA ARG A 124 -13.93 0.76 -5.28
C ARG A 124 -13.25 2.01 -4.70
N PRO A 125 -14.02 3.09 -4.44
CA PRO A 125 -13.51 4.26 -3.75
C PRO A 125 -12.84 3.88 -2.42
N ARG A 126 -11.72 4.53 -2.12
CA ARG A 126 -10.91 4.26 -0.94
C ARG A 126 -11.05 5.36 0.09
N TRP A 127 -10.87 4.97 1.34
CA TRP A 127 -10.64 5.87 2.45
C TRP A 127 -9.37 5.48 3.20
N PHE A 128 -8.80 6.43 3.93
CA PHE A 128 -7.70 6.15 4.86
C PHE A 128 -7.59 7.23 5.93
N SER A 129 -7.21 6.81 7.13
CA SER A 129 -6.81 7.70 8.22
C SER A 129 -5.42 8.27 7.94
N PHE A 130 -5.28 9.56 8.15
CA PHE A 130 -4.05 10.32 8.01
C PHE A 130 -3.85 11.21 9.26
N PRO A 131 -2.60 11.52 9.68
CA PRO A 131 -1.36 10.94 9.21
C PRO A 131 -1.16 9.49 9.69
N GLY A 132 -0.25 8.79 9.02
CA GLY A 132 0.24 7.48 9.46
C GLY A 132 1.45 7.61 10.39
N THR A 133 2.45 6.77 10.16
CA THR A 133 3.71 6.74 10.91
C THR A 133 4.86 7.45 10.21
N ASP A 134 4.65 7.94 8.98
CA ASP A 134 5.64 8.71 8.22
C ASP A 134 6.11 9.97 8.99
N PRO A 135 7.41 10.08 9.33
CA PRO A 135 7.97 11.24 10.04
C PRO A 135 7.70 12.59 9.36
N ALA A 136 7.57 12.63 8.03
CA ALA A 136 7.28 13.86 7.29
C ALA A 136 5.87 14.40 7.54
N THR A 137 4.96 13.54 8.02
CA THR A 137 3.54 13.88 8.21
C THR A 137 3.03 13.65 9.62
N LEU A 138 3.83 13.05 10.50
CA LEU A 138 3.43 12.61 11.85
C LEU A 138 2.81 13.72 12.72
N SER A 139 3.21 14.98 12.52
CA SER A 139 2.69 16.16 13.25
C SER A 139 1.44 16.78 12.63
N ALA A 140 0.97 16.28 11.49
CA ALA A 140 -0.24 16.79 10.84
C ALA A 140 -1.50 16.46 11.64
N ALA A 141 -2.54 17.26 11.45
CA ALA A 141 -3.84 17.01 12.08
C ALA A 141 -4.44 15.69 11.58
N ALA A 142 -5.06 14.94 12.51
CA ALA A 142 -5.74 13.70 12.17
C ALA A 142 -6.99 13.98 11.32
N GLU A 143 -7.09 13.32 10.17
CA GLU A 143 -8.21 13.41 9.24
C GLU A 143 -8.49 12.05 8.61
N LEU A 144 -9.75 11.84 8.23
CA LEU A 144 -10.17 10.73 7.39
C LEU A 144 -10.26 11.24 5.95
N ARG A 145 -9.38 10.74 5.10
CA ARG A 145 -9.39 11.04 3.67
C ARG A 145 -10.29 10.08 2.93
N MET A 146 -11.14 10.58 2.06
CA MET A 146 -12.12 9.79 1.31
C MET A 146 -12.13 10.22 -0.15
N GLU A 147 -11.95 9.28 -1.08
CA GLU A 147 -12.15 9.54 -2.51
C GLU A 147 -13.61 9.84 -2.84
N ALA A 148 -13.83 10.51 -3.98
CA ALA A 148 -15.15 10.60 -4.57
C ALA A 148 -15.71 9.20 -4.90
N GLY A 149 -17.03 9.05 -4.83
CA GLY A 149 -17.74 7.80 -5.19
C GLY A 149 -18.39 7.07 -4.00
N PHE A 150 -18.13 7.48 -2.75
CA PHE A 150 -18.98 7.07 -1.63
C PHE A 150 -20.36 7.74 -1.73
N PRO A 151 -21.43 7.11 -1.20
CA PRO A 151 -22.73 7.76 -1.07
C PRO A 151 -22.60 9.09 -0.31
N VAL A 152 -23.27 10.14 -0.79
CA VAL A 152 -23.14 11.53 -0.29
C VAL A 152 -23.40 11.63 1.21
N GLU A 153 -24.33 10.83 1.72
CA GLU A 153 -24.67 10.75 3.14
C GLU A 153 -23.55 10.16 4.01
N THR A 154 -22.60 9.41 3.44
CA THR A 154 -21.54 8.72 4.19
C THR A 154 -20.61 9.72 4.86
N ALA A 155 -20.10 10.71 4.12
CA ALA A 155 -19.20 11.74 4.64
C ALA A 155 -19.89 12.61 5.70
N ALA A 156 -21.16 12.96 5.48
CA ALA A 156 -21.97 13.69 6.45
C ALA A 156 -22.19 12.88 7.74
N ALA A 157 -22.52 11.59 7.62
CA ALA A 157 -22.75 10.72 8.77
C ALA A 157 -21.45 10.44 9.56
N LEU A 158 -20.30 10.38 8.91
CA LEU A 158 -19.00 10.25 9.59
C LEU A 158 -18.59 11.58 10.26
N SER A 159 -18.79 12.71 9.59
CA SER A 159 -18.61 14.04 10.19
C SER A 159 -19.45 14.22 11.46
N ALA A 160 -20.73 13.80 11.42
CA ALA A 160 -21.63 13.85 12.58
C ALA A 160 -21.17 12.97 13.75
N ARG A 161 -20.31 11.98 13.51
CA ARG A 161 -19.67 11.14 14.55
C ARG A 161 -18.33 11.69 15.02
N GLY A 162 -17.89 12.83 14.50
CA GLY A 162 -16.67 13.53 14.93
C GLY A 162 -15.44 13.28 14.06
N HIS A 163 -15.56 12.60 12.92
CA HIS A 163 -14.45 12.44 11.98
C HIS A 163 -14.19 13.77 11.24
N ALA A 164 -12.93 14.21 11.21
CA ALA A 164 -12.51 15.31 10.34
C ALA A 164 -12.36 14.78 8.91
N ILE A 165 -13.36 15.00 8.07
CA ILE A 165 -13.37 14.50 6.69
C ILE A 165 -12.58 15.41 5.77
N ARG A 166 -11.71 14.81 4.97
CA ARG A 166 -11.08 15.44 3.81
C ARG A 166 -11.47 14.69 2.56
N GLU A 167 -12.27 15.33 1.73
CA GLU A 167 -12.63 14.80 0.42
C GLU A 167 -11.44 14.86 -0.54
N MET A 168 -11.35 13.85 -1.38
CA MET A 168 -10.39 13.73 -2.47
C MET A 168 -11.15 13.53 -3.77
N GLY A 169 -10.51 13.83 -4.91
CA GLY A 169 -11.04 13.49 -6.22
C GLY A 169 -11.21 11.98 -6.42
N GLU A 170 -11.81 11.63 -7.54
CA GLU A 170 -11.93 10.24 -7.97
C GLU A 170 -10.53 9.66 -8.19
N MET A 171 -10.26 8.46 -7.64
CA MET A 171 -9.00 7.73 -7.83
C MET A 171 -7.73 8.46 -7.29
N GLU A 172 -7.87 9.40 -6.34
CA GLU A 172 -6.75 10.20 -5.82
C GLU A 172 -6.03 9.65 -4.58
N SER A 173 -6.54 8.61 -3.91
CA SER A 173 -5.97 8.10 -2.64
C SER A 173 -4.56 7.52 -2.77
N GLY A 174 -4.12 7.22 -3.99
CA GLY A 174 -2.84 6.57 -4.29
C GLY A 174 -2.91 5.05 -4.17
N GLY A 175 -1.74 4.43 -3.98
CA GLY A 175 -1.57 2.98 -4.04
C GLY A 175 -1.31 2.49 -5.46
N GLY A 176 -1.69 1.26 -5.74
CA GLY A 176 -1.44 0.57 -7.01
C GLY A 176 -1.66 -0.92 -6.86
N SER A 177 -2.86 -1.28 -6.42
CA SER A 177 -3.18 -2.64 -6.00
C SER A 177 -3.08 -3.64 -7.15
N GLN A 178 -2.46 -4.79 -6.90
CA GLN A 178 -2.52 -5.95 -7.80
C GLN A 178 -3.10 -7.12 -7.02
N ALA A 179 -3.87 -7.97 -7.67
CA ALA A 179 -4.43 -9.15 -7.02
C ALA A 179 -4.60 -10.32 -7.99
N ILE A 180 -4.47 -11.53 -7.44
CA ILE A 180 -4.87 -12.78 -8.08
C ILE A 180 -5.76 -13.54 -7.10
N LEU A 181 -7.01 -13.78 -7.51
CA LEU A 181 -7.98 -14.63 -6.83
C LEU A 181 -8.02 -16.00 -7.53
N ILE A 182 -8.11 -17.06 -6.73
CA ILE A 182 -8.26 -18.44 -7.20
C ILE A 182 -9.63 -18.94 -6.76
N GLU A 183 -10.49 -19.25 -7.72
CA GLU A 183 -11.82 -19.79 -7.46
C GLU A 183 -12.14 -20.88 -8.49
N ASP A 184 -12.52 -22.07 -8.02
CA ASP A 184 -12.82 -23.24 -8.85
C ASP A 184 -11.73 -23.59 -9.88
N GLY A 185 -10.46 -23.34 -9.53
CA GLY A 185 -9.31 -23.57 -10.40
C GLY A 185 -9.08 -22.49 -11.47
N VAL A 186 -9.91 -21.44 -11.49
CA VAL A 186 -9.76 -20.29 -12.38
C VAL A 186 -9.01 -19.17 -11.65
N LEU A 187 -8.09 -18.52 -12.38
CA LEU A 187 -7.31 -17.39 -11.89
C LEU A 187 -7.93 -16.08 -12.37
N TYR A 188 -8.32 -15.22 -11.45
CA TYR A 188 -8.84 -13.89 -11.73
C TYR A 188 -7.83 -12.84 -11.31
N GLY A 189 -7.26 -12.13 -12.29
CA GLY A 189 -6.30 -11.04 -12.05
C GLY A 189 -6.99 -9.68 -12.05
N GLY A 190 -6.50 -8.76 -11.21
CA GLY A 190 -6.90 -7.35 -11.24
C GLY A 190 -5.71 -6.43 -11.07
N SER A 191 -5.77 -5.26 -11.72
CA SER A 191 -4.72 -4.24 -11.72
C SER A 191 -5.34 -2.85 -11.54
N ASP A 192 -4.87 -2.11 -10.55
CA ASP A 192 -5.43 -0.82 -10.14
C ASP A 192 -5.21 0.27 -11.17
N SER A 193 -6.31 0.86 -11.65
CA SER A 193 -6.32 1.94 -12.64
C SER A 193 -5.84 3.29 -12.10
N ARG A 194 -5.54 3.40 -10.79
CA ARG A 194 -4.86 4.59 -10.21
C ARG A 194 -3.43 4.76 -10.70
N VAL A 195 -2.79 3.70 -11.19
CA VAL A 195 -1.41 3.70 -11.66
C VAL A 195 -1.25 2.86 -12.93
N ASP A 196 -0.14 3.02 -13.63
CA ASP A 196 0.20 2.12 -14.72
C ASP A 196 0.46 0.71 -14.18
N GLY A 197 -0.13 -0.29 -14.83
CA GLY A 197 -0.04 -1.70 -14.42
C GLY A 197 -0.80 -2.60 -15.38
N CYS A 198 -0.72 -3.92 -15.17
CA CYS A 198 -1.53 -4.88 -15.92
C CYS A 198 -1.72 -6.19 -15.14
N ALA A 199 -2.80 -6.89 -15.46
CA ALA A 199 -3.00 -8.29 -15.12
C ALA A 199 -2.99 -9.10 -16.43
N ILE A 200 -2.13 -10.12 -16.51
CA ILE A 200 -1.91 -10.90 -17.73
C ILE A 200 -1.97 -12.39 -17.39
N GLY A 201 -2.75 -13.16 -18.16
CA GLY A 201 -2.81 -14.62 -18.09
C GLY A 201 -2.15 -15.28 -19.31
N TYR A 202 -1.93 -16.59 -19.23
CA TYR A 202 -1.38 -17.43 -20.30
C TYR A 202 -2.08 -18.79 -20.36
#